data_AF-J7ITX9-F1
#
_entry.id   AF-J7ITX9-F1
#
_cell.length_a   1.000
_cell.length_b   1.000
_cell.length_c   1.000
_cell.angle_alpha   90.00
_cell.angle_beta   90.00
_cell.angle_gamma   90.00
#
_symmetry.space_group_name_H-M   'P 1'
#
loop_
_entity.id
_entity.type
_entity.pdbx_description
1 polymer ?
#
loop_
_entity_poly.entity_id
_entity_poly.type
_entity_poly.pdbx_seq_one_letter_code
_entity_poly.pdbx_strand_id
1 'polypeptide(L)'
;MISSRVIEWIIQQAVDRGEFENLPGEGKPLKLDPINSYLSKEQVIMNKMLKDSGLLPIEILIRKEIDDIEQKLEDSKNVSEQNVLKAKLKELEIKYDIQVEARRNFFDN
;
A
#
# COMPACT_ATOMS: atom_id res chain seq x y z
N MET A 1 6.03 -24.05 5.12
CA MET A 1 5.75 -22.72 5.69
C MET A 1 6.70 -22.53 6.86
N ILE A 2 7.60 -21.55 6.82
CA ILE A 2 8.51 -21.28 7.95
C ILE A 2 7.64 -20.69 9.08
N SER A 3 7.76 -21.27 10.28
CA SER A 3 6.96 -20.86 11.46
C SER A 3 7.40 -19.50 11.98
N SER A 4 6.47 -18.66 12.46
CA SER A 4 6.76 -17.33 13.01
C SER A 4 7.83 -17.35 14.11
N ARG A 5 7.89 -18.42 14.91
CA ARG A 5 8.94 -18.59 15.94
C ARG A 5 10.35 -18.65 15.36
N VAL A 6 10.51 -19.20 14.17
CA VAL A 6 11.82 -19.29 13.49
C VAL A 6 12.24 -17.92 12.98
N ILE A 7 11.28 -17.13 12.47
CA ILE A 7 11.52 -15.76 12.01
C ILE A 7 11.93 -14.88 13.19
N GLU A 8 11.20 -14.95 14.31
CA GLU A 8 11.51 -14.21 15.54
C GLU A 8 12.93 -14.52 16.04
N TRP A 9 13.31 -15.80 16.03
CA TRP A 9 14.64 -16.25 16.45
C TRP A 9 15.74 -15.67 15.54
N ILE A 10 15.54 -15.65 14.22
CA ILE A 10 16.51 -15.07 13.27
C ILE A 10 16.68 -13.57 13.51
N ILE A 11 15.56 -12.85 13.71
CA ILE A 11 15.59 -11.40 13.96
C ILE A 11 16.36 -11.10 15.25
N GLN A 12 16.10 -11.83 16.33
CA GLN A 12 16.81 -11.66 17.59
C GLN A 12 18.32 -11.92 17.45
N GLN A 13 18.71 -12.97 16.72
CA GLN A 13 20.13 -13.23 16.47
C GLN A 13 20.82 -12.12 15.66
N ALA A 14 20.12 -11.48 14.72
CA ALA A 14 20.65 -10.34 13.97
C ALA A 14 20.77 -9.07 14.86
N VAL A 15 19.82 -8.86 15.78
CA VAL A 15 19.90 -7.80 16.80
C VAL A 15 21.10 -8.03 17.72
N ASP A 16 21.28 -9.24 18.26
CA ASP A 16 22.39 -9.58 19.15
C ASP A 16 23.77 -9.37 18.49
N ARG A 17 23.84 -9.53 17.16
CA ARG A 17 25.05 -9.31 16.35
C ARG A 17 25.28 -7.84 15.99
N GLY A 18 24.37 -6.94 16.36
CA GLY A 18 24.44 -5.52 16.01
C GLY A 18 24.26 -5.28 14.51
N GLU A 19 23.64 -6.20 13.76
CA GLU A 19 23.48 -6.06 12.30
C GLU A 19 22.55 -4.89 11.92
N PHE A 20 21.81 -4.33 12.88
CA PHE A 20 20.95 -3.16 12.71
C PHE A 20 21.59 -1.84 13.20
N GLU A 21 22.82 -1.88 13.71
CA GLU A 21 23.57 -0.69 14.14
C GLU A 21 24.47 -0.14 13.02
N ASN A 22 24.63 1.17 12.97
CA ASN A 22 25.43 1.92 11.99
C ASN A 22 25.04 1.66 10.52
N LEU A 23 23.76 1.40 10.27
CA LEU A 23 23.27 1.18 8.92
C LEU A 23 23.41 2.45 8.06
N PRO A 24 23.66 2.31 6.75
CA PRO A 24 23.71 3.46 5.85
C PRO A 24 22.37 4.22 5.88
N GLY A 25 22.38 5.42 6.46
CA GLY A 25 21.17 6.24 6.59
C GLY A 25 20.52 6.22 7.98
N GLU A 26 21.10 5.51 8.96
CA GLU A 26 20.63 5.53 10.35
C GLU A 26 20.60 6.98 10.90
N GLY A 27 19.49 7.33 11.55
CA GLY A 27 19.25 8.66 12.13
C GLY A 27 19.03 9.79 11.11
N LYS A 28 19.16 9.53 9.81
CA LYS A 28 18.89 10.51 8.76
C LYS A 28 17.42 10.45 8.33
N PRO A 29 16.81 11.59 7.92
CA PRO A 29 15.49 11.57 7.30
C PRO A 29 15.48 10.60 6.11
N LEU A 30 14.43 9.79 6.02
CA LEU A 30 14.19 8.94 4.86
C LEU A 30 14.17 9.82 3.61
N LYS A 31 15.04 9.52 2.63
CA LYS A 31 14.93 10.10 1.29
C LYS A 31 13.78 9.42 0.58
N LEU A 32 12.58 9.97 0.76
CA LEU A 32 11.43 9.61 -0.03
C LEU A 32 11.58 10.30 -1.38
N ASP A 33 11.71 9.53 -2.46
CA ASP A 33 11.58 10.10 -3.79
C ASP A 33 10.19 10.74 -3.90
N PRO A 34 10.07 11.97 -4.42
CA PRO A 34 8.77 12.63 -4.60
C PRO A 34 7.87 11.86 -5.58
N ILE A 35 8.47 10.95 -6.35
CA ILE A 35 7.78 10.03 -7.23
C ILE A 35 7.82 8.65 -6.58
N ASN A 36 6.66 8.23 -6.05
CA ASN A 36 6.47 6.87 -5.60
C ASN A 36 6.75 5.91 -6.76
N SER A 37 7.76 5.03 -6.63
CA SER A 37 8.20 4.11 -7.70
C SER A 37 7.16 3.07 -8.09
N TYR A 38 6.10 2.89 -7.30
CA TYR A 38 4.95 2.06 -7.62
C TYR A 38 3.91 2.79 -8.49
N LEU A 39 4.11 4.09 -8.75
CA LEU A 39 3.26 4.88 -9.64
C LEU A 39 3.88 5.01 -11.04
N SER A 40 3.05 4.80 -12.06
CA SER A 40 3.38 5.15 -13.42
C SER A 40 3.44 6.69 -13.59
N LYS A 41 4.11 7.16 -14.65
CA LYS A 41 4.19 8.61 -14.94
C LYS A 41 2.82 9.22 -15.14
N GLU A 42 1.92 8.49 -15.77
CA GLU A 42 0.53 8.89 -16.00
C GLU A 42 -0.21 9.06 -14.68
N GLN A 43 0.01 8.16 -13.71
CA GLN A 43 -0.59 8.25 -12.38
C GLN A 43 -0.09 9.47 -11.59
N VAL A 44 1.20 9.79 -11.69
CA VAL A 44 1.78 11.00 -11.07
C VAL A 44 1.16 12.28 -11.66
N ILE A 45 1.05 12.35 -12.99
CA ILE A 45 0.45 13.50 -13.69
C ILE A 45 -1.03 13.62 -13.33
N MET A 46 -1.77 12.51 -13.36
CA MET A 46 -3.18 12.49 -12.99
C MET A 46 -3.38 12.96 -11.55
N ASN A 47 -2.60 12.44 -10.60
CA ASN A 47 -2.70 12.84 -9.19
C ASN A 47 -2.41 14.34 -8.99
N LYS A 48 -1.45 14.90 -9.74
CA LYS A 48 -1.16 16.34 -9.73
C LYS A 48 -2.29 17.18 -10.35
N MET A 49 -2.86 16.73 -11.47
CA MET A 49 -4.02 17.40 -12.09
C MET A 49 -5.26 17.35 -11.20
N LEU A 50 -5.54 16.22 -10.55
CA LEU A 50 -6.66 16.05 -9.62
C LEU A 50 -6.52 17.00 -8.42
N LYS A 51 -5.31 17.17 -7.88
CA LYS A 51 -5.02 18.16 -6.84
C LYS A 51 -5.42 19.58 -7.25
N ASP A 52 -5.04 19.98 -8.46
CA ASP A 52 -5.21 21.38 -8.91
C ASP A 52 -6.65 21.69 -9.36
N SER A 53 -7.46 20.66 -9.66
CA SER A 53 -8.79 20.80 -10.30
C SER A 53 -9.98 20.62 -9.36
N GLY A 54 -9.77 20.29 -8.08
CA GLY A 54 -10.87 20.01 -7.13
C GLY A 54 -11.66 18.74 -7.46
N LEU A 55 -11.12 17.87 -8.31
CA LEU A 55 -11.69 16.58 -8.66
C LEU A 55 -11.47 15.57 -7.52
N LEU A 56 -12.31 14.53 -7.53
CA LEU A 56 -12.23 13.44 -6.55
C LEU A 56 -10.87 12.73 -6.62
N PRO A 57 -10.13 12.65 -5.50
CA PRO A 57 -8.86 11.93 -5.45
C PRO A 57 -9.01 10.45 -5.80
N ILE A 58 -7.97 9.86 -6.38
CA ILE A 58 -7.99 8.48 -6.89
C ILE A 58 -8.27 7.45 -5.79
N GLU A 59 -7.76 7.67 -4.58
CA GLU A 59 -7.99 6.80 -3.43
C GLU A 59 -9.47 6.78 -3.00
N ILE A 60 -10.22 7.86 -3.25
CA ILE A 60 -11.66 7.89 -2.98
C ILE A 60 -12.41 7.05 -4.03
N LEU A 61 -11.96 7.04 -5.28
CA LEU A 61 -12.53 6.18 -6.31
C LEU A 61 -12.26 4.70 -6.01
N ILE A 62 -11.04 4.37 -5.58
CA ILE A 62 -10.67 3.01 -5.18
C ILE A 62 -11.49 2.57 -3.96
N ARG A 63 -11.69 3.44 -2.96
CA ARG A 63 -12.55 3.14 -1.80
C ARG A 63 -13.97 2.78 -2.22
N LYS A 64 -14.57 3.52 -3.16
CA LYS A 64 -15.89 3.18 -3.69
C LYS A 64 -15.91 1.80 -4.37
N GLU A 65 -14.88 1.44 -5.13
CA GLU A 65 -14.80 0.12 -5.75
C GLU A 65 -14.64 -1.00 -4.71
N ILE A 66 -13.91 -0.74 -3.61
CA ILE A 66 -13.82 -1.65 -2.46
C ILE A 66 -15.21 -1.88 -1.86
N ASP A 67 -15.94 -0.81 -1.53
CA ASP A 67 -17.28 -0.88 -0.94
C ASP A 67 -18.24 -1.69 -1.84
N ASP A 68 -18.18 -1.47 -3.16
CA ASP A 68 -18.98 -2.23 -4.14
C ASP A 68 -18.63 -3.73 -4.19
N ILE A 69 -17.35 -4.10 -4.01
CA ILE A 69 -16.91 -5.50 -3.98
C ILE A 69 -17.29 -6.17 -2.65
N GLU A 70 -17.19 -5.46 -1.53
CA GLU A 70 -17.65 -5.94 -0.23
C GLU A 70 -19.14 -6.26 -0.26
N GLN A 71 -19.96 -5.37 -0.82
CA GLN A 71 -21.40 -5.62 -0.98
C GLN A 71 -21.68 -6.85 -1.84
N LYS A 72 -20.96 -7.02 -2.95
CA LYS A 72 -21.09 -8.22 -3.81
C LYS A 72 -20.64 -9.50 -3.10
N LEU A 73 -19.67 -9.42 -2.21
CA LEU A 73 -19.22 -10.55 -1.40
C LEU A 73 -20.28 -10.97 -0.38
N GLU A 74 -21.01 -10.02 0.21
CA GLU A 74 -22.15 -10.30 1.09
C GLU A 74 -23.30 -10.98 0.35
N ASP A 75 -23.58 -10.54 -0.88
CA ASP A 75 -24.69 -11.05 -1.69
C ASP A 75 -24.38 -12.39 -2.39
N SER A 76 -23.10 -12.67 -2.67
CA SER A 76 -22.70 -13.89 -3.39
C SER A 76 -22.77 -15.13 -2.51
N LYS A 77 -23.47 -16.17 -3.02
CA LYS A 77 -23.56 -17.49 -2.38
C LYS A 77 -22.60 -18.53 -2.99
N ASN A 78 -21.84 -18.14 -4.02
CA ASN A 78 -20.97 -19.05 -4.76
C ASN A 78 -19.51 -18.90 -4.31
N VAL A 79 -18.94 -19.98 -3.76
CA VAL A 79 -17.57 -20.00 -3.24
C VAL A 79 -16.51 -19.66 -4.29
N SER A 80 -16.71 -20.07 -5.55
CA SER A 80 -15.78 -19.77 -6.64
C SER A 80 -15.76 -18.27 -6.96
N GLU A 81 -16.94 -17.67 -7.04
CA GLU A 81 -17.11 -16.23 -7.27
C GLU A 81 -16.55 -15.41 -6.10
N GLN A 82 -16.82 -15.82 -4.86
CA GLN A 82 -16.25 -15.20 -3.66
C GLN A 82 -14.72 -15.21 -3.66
N ASN A 83 -14.08 -16.29 -4.13
CA ASN A 83 -12.62 -16.35 -4.19
C ASN A 83 -12.03 -15.34 -5.19
N VAL A 84 -12.68 -15.15 -6.34
CA VAL A 84 -12.28 -14.15 -7.33
C VAL A 84 -12.47 -12.73 -6.77
N LEU A 85 -13.61 -12.47 -6.12
CA LEU A 85 -13.89 -11.18 -5.51
C LEU A 85 -12.91 -10.86 -4.36
N LYS A 86 -12.55 -11.85 -3.53
CA LYS A 86 -11.54 -11.69 -2.47
C LYS A 86 -10.13 -11.40 -3.01
N ALA A 87 -9.76 -12.03 -4.12
CA ALA A 87 -8.48 -11.73 -4.77
C ALA A 87 -8.45 -10.29 -5.29
N LYS A 88 -9.54 -9.85 -5.92
CA LYS A 88 -9.67 -8.48 -6.41
C LYS A 88 -9.74 -7.45 -5.26
N LEU A 89 -10.41 -7.78 -4.16
CA LEU A 89 -10.45 -6.96 -2.96
C LEU A 89 -9.03 -6.69 -2.43
N LYS A 90 -8.22 -7.74 -2.25
CA LYS A 90 -6.82 -7.59 -1.83
C LYS A 90 -5.99 -6.73 -2.77
N GLU A 91 -6.20 -6.86 -4.08
CA GLU A 91 -5.51 -6.02 -5.06
C GLU A 91 -5.88 -4.54 -4.89
N LEU A 92 -7.15 -4.24 -4.66
CA LEU A 92 -7.65 -2.88 -4.45
C LEU A 92 -7.19 -2.30 -3.11
N GLU A 93 -7.15 -3.10 -2.04
CA GLU A 93 -6.60 -2.69 -0.73
C GLU A 93 -5.14 -2.25 -0.87
N ILE A 94 -4.29 -3.06 -1.51
CA ILE A 94 -2.89 -2.71 -1.76
C ILE A 94 -2.78 -1.43 -2.59
N LYS A 95 -3.60 -1.28 -3.64
CA LYS A 95 -3.62 -0.06 -4.46
C LYS A 95 -4.06 1.15 -3.64
N TYR A 96 -5.06 1.01 -2.78
CA TYR A 96 -5.54 2.08 -1.91
C TYR A 96 -4.43 2.57 -0.99
N ASP A 97 -3.74 1.65 -0.30
CA ASP A 97 -2.66 1.99 0.62
C ASP A 97 -1.52 2.73 -0.09
N ILE A 98 -1.11 2.25 -1.28
CA ILE A 98 -0.10 2.92 -2.11
C ILE A 98 -0.53 4.35 -2.46
N GLN A 99 -1.80 4.58 -2.82
CA GLN A 99 -2.28 5.93 -3.16
C GLN A 99 -2.38 6.83 -1.93
N VAL A 100 -2.81 6.31 -0.77
CA VAL A 100 -2.87 7.05 0.49
C VAL A 100 -1.47 7.48 0.93
N GLU A 101 -0.50 6.56 0.87
CA GLU A 101 0.90 6.87 1.20
C GLU A 101 1.51 7.86 0.20
N ALA A 102 1.29 7.67 -1.10
CA ALA A 102 1.74 8.61 -2.13
C ALA A 102 1.17 10.02 -1.88
N ARG A 103 -0.11 10.10 -1.52
CA ARG A 103 -0.77 11.35 -1.19
C ARG A 103 -0.14 11.99 0.04
N ARG A 104 0.01 11.24 1.13
CA ARG A 104 0.62 11.72 2.38
C ARG A 104 2.01 12.30 2.13
N ASN A 105 2.88 11.56 1.44
CA ASN A 105 4.23 12.01 1.10
C ASN A 105 4.25 13.25 0.19
N PHE A 106 3.20 13.46 -0.61
CA PHE A 106 3.08 14.63 -1.47
C PHE A 106 2.57 15.88 -0.74
N PHE A 107 1.83 15.72 0.37
CA PHE A 107 1.35 16.84 1.20
C PHE A 107 2.27 17.17 2.38
N ASP A 108 3.07 16.21 2.85
CA ASP A 108 4.00 16.37 3.98
C ASP A 108 5.41 16.90 3.56
N ASN A 109 5.63 17.20 2.27
CA ASN A 109 6.87 17.79 1.72
C ASN A 109 6.68 19.24 1.25
#